data_AF-A0AAU9V3S0-F1
#
_entry.id   AF-A0AAU9V3S0-F1
#
_cell.length_a   1.000
_cell.length_b   1.000
_cell.length_c   1.000
_cell.angle_alpha   90.00
_cell.angle_beta   90.00
_cell.angle_gamma   90.00
#
_symmetry.space_group_name_H-M   'P 1'
#
loop_
_entity.id
_entity.type
_entity.pdbx_description
1 polymer ?
#
loop_
_entity_poly.entity_id
_entity_poly.type
_entity_poly.pdbx_seq_one_letter_code
_entity_poly.pdbx_strand_id
1 'polypeptide(L)'
;MKSDWREFSSKEQSNISYLHQESGHAVPVLVVIALSGVKVCDPEDQSVRMSHALRRISYATCEAARALFAFVAREPRSEPTHQYCHAFETETPDQIINYFYL
;
A
#
# COMPACT_ATOMS: atom_id res chain seq x y z
N MET A 1 15.52 -21.92 -10.15
CA MET A 1 14.53 -21.19 -10.95
C MET A 1 14.68 -19.71 -10.59
N LYS A 2 15.37 -18.90 -11.41
CA LYS A 2 15.43 -17.45 -11.20
C LYS A 2 14.16 -16.89 -11.85
N SER A 3 13.15 -16.61 -11.06
CA SER A 3 12.00 -15.83 -11.53
C SER A 3 12.52 -14.47 -11.98
N ASP A 4 12.15 -14.04 -13.19
CA ASP A 4 12.49 -12.72 -13.70
C ASP A 4 11.69 -11.67 -12.91
N TRP A 5 12.35 -11.11 -11.90
CA TRP A 5 11.76 -10.14 -10.97
C TRP A 5 11.21 -8.90 -11.67
N ARG A 6 11.74 -8.55 -12.85
CA ARG A 6 11.26 -7.38 -13.62
C ARG A 6 9.90 -7.66 -14.23
N GLU A 7 9.70 -8.85 -14.78
CA GLU A 7 8.43 -9.25 -15.38
C GLU A 7 7.32 -9.37 -14.33
N PHE A 8 7.66 -9.88 -13.14
CA PHE A 8 6.73 -9.94 -12.00
C PHE A 8 6.33 -8.54 -11.52
N SER A 9 7.28 -7.62 -11.39
CA SER A 9 7.02 -6.22 -11.03
C SER A 9 6.12 -5.51 -12.05
N SER A 10 6.37 -5.71 -13.35
CA SER A 10 5.55 -5.10 -14.41
C SER A 10 4.11 -5.64 -14.42
N LYS A 11 3.92 -6.93 -14.14
CA LYS A 11 2.57 -7.53 -14.01
C LYS A 11 1.82 -6.99 -12.80
N GLU A 12 2.46 -6.88 -11.64
CA GLU A 12 1.85 -6.31 -10.44
C GLU A 12 1.46 -4.83 -10.63
N GLN A 13 2.32 -4.06 -11.32
CA GLN A 13 2.05 -2.67 -11.69
C GLN A 13 0.85 -2.53 -12.63
N SER A 14 0.67 -3.48 -13.57
CA SER A 14 -0.50 -3.50 -14.45
C SER A 14 -1.78 -3.73 -13.63
N ASN A 15 -1.76 -4.68 -12.69
CA ASN A 15 -2.88 -5.01 -11.79
C ASN A 15 -3.32 -3.82 -10.91
N ILE A 16 -2.38 -3.02 -10.39
CA ILE A 16 -2.72 -1.81 -9.60
C ILE A 16 -3.49 -0.80 -10.45
N SER A 17 -3.09 -0.59 -11.71
CA SER A 17 -3.85 0.26 -12.64
C SER A 17 -5.24 -0.29 -12.94
N TYR A 18 -5.41 -1.62 -12.99
CA TYR A 18 -6.72 -2.24 -13.20
C TYR A 18 -7.66 -2.07 -11.99
N LEU A 19 -7.15 -2.05 -10.76
CA LEU A 19 -7.96 -1.78 -9.55
C LEU A 19 -8.63 -0.38 -9.59
N HIS A 20 -7.97 0.58 -10.24
CA HIS A 20 -8.50 1.92 -10.50
C HIS A 20 -9.82 1.88 -11.30
N GLN A 21 -9.96 0.90 -12.18
CA GLN A 21 -11.10 0.79 -13.10
C GLN A 21 -12.32 0.07 -12.48
N GLU A 22 -12.14 -0.70 -11.39
CA GLU A 22 -13.24 -1.38 -10.70
C GLU A 22 -13.73 -0.65 -9.43
N SER A 23 -12.93 0.23 -8.84
CA SER A 23 -13.28 0.92 -7.59
C SER A 23 -13.82 2.33 -7.88
N GLY A 24 -15.12 2.43 -8.22
CA GLY A 24 -15.83 3.71 -8.44
C GLY A 24 -15.88 4.68 -7.24
N HIS A 25 -15.18 4.39 -6.14
CA HIS A 25 -15.11 5.20 -4.93
C HIS A 25 -13.71 5.10 -4.30
N ALA A 26 -12.72 5.77 -4.88
CA ALA A 26 -11.47 6.02 -4.17
C ALA A 26 -11.78 6.84 -2.90
N VAL A 27 -11.32 6.38 -1.75
CA VAL A 27 -11.58 7.03 -0.46
C VAL A 27 -10.30 7.74 0.00
N PRO A 28 -10.34 9.06 0.28
CA PRO A 28 -9.18 9.78 0.75
C PRO A 28 -8.75 9.27 2.14
N VAL A 29 -7.43 9.09 2.31
CA VAL A 29 -6.83 8.54 3.51
C VAL A 29 -5.44 9.13 3.77
N LEU A 30 -5.02 9.12 5.03
CA LEU A 30 -3.63 9.38 5.43
C LEU A 30 -2.94 8.03 5.71
N VAL A 31 -1.82 7.76 5.04
CA VAL A 31 -1.01 6.56 5.29
C VAL A 31 0.22 6.93 6.12
N VAL A 32 0.33 6.35 7.32
CA VAL A 32 1.45 6.56 8.23
C VAL A 32 2.30 5.28 8.29
N ILE A 33 3.57 5.39 7.93
CA ILE A 33 4.52 4.27 7.88
C ILE A 33 5.58 4.46 8.97
N ALA A 34 5.77 3.45 9.81
CA ALA A 34 6.76 3.46 10.89
C ALA A 34 7.34 2.06 11.12
N LEU A 35 8.39 1.94 11.94
CA LEU A 35 8.98 0.65 12.31
C LEU A 35 7.98 -0.27 13.05
N SER A 36 6.96 0.29 13.69
CA SER A 36 5.87 -0.48 14.29
C SER A 36 4.94 -1.12 13.23
N GLY A 37 4.90 -0.56 12.02
CA GLY A 37 4.02 -0.99 10.94
C GLY A 37 3.38 0.19 10.20
N VAL A 38 2.23 -0.07 9.57
CA VAL A 38 1.48 0.90 8.77
C VAL A 38 0.11 1.16 9.40
N LYS A 39 -0.28 2.42 9.48
CA LYS A 39 -1.64 2.86 9.83
C LYS A 39 -2.25 3.60 8.67
N VAL A 40 -3.54 3.40 8.43
CA VAL A 40 -4.32 4.23 7.52
C VAL A 40 -5.39 4.92 8.33
N CYS A 41 -5.42 6.24 8.21
CA CYS A 41 -6.27 7.11 8.99
C CYS A 41 -7.23 7.89 8.09
N ASP A 42 -8.35 8.30 8.67
CA ASP A 42 -9.19 9.35 8.12
C ASP A 42 -8.40 10.68 8.08
N PRO A 43 -8.40 11.43 6.97
CA PRO A 43 -7.66 12.69 6.89
C PRO A 43 -8.27 13.83 7.71
N GLU A 44 -9.58 13.81 8.01
CA GLU A 44 -10.28 14.87 8.73
C GLU A 44 -10.07 14.80 10.24
N ASP A 45 -10.27 13.61 10.82
CA ASP A 45 -10.22 13.41 12.28
C ASP A 45 -9.04 12.54 12.76
N GLN A 46 -8.20 12.06 11.84
CA GLN A 46 -7.06 11.17 12.11
C GLN A 46 -7.42 9.84 12.79
N SER A 47 -8.69 9.46 12.79
CA SER A 47 -9.15 8.18 13.32
C SER A 47 -8.54 7.02 12.52
N VAL A 48 -8.14 5.96 13.23
CA VAL A 48 -7.49 4.80 12.59
C VAL A 48 -8.56 3.93 11.92
N ARG A 49 -8.50 3.83 10.59
CA ARG A 49 -9.36 2.95 9.79
C ARG A 49 -8.77 1.55 9.65
N MET A 50 -7.44 1.46 9.51
CA MET A 50 -6.73 0.18 9.51
C MET A 50 -5.34 0.30 10.12
N SER A 51 -4.81 -0.81 10.62
CA SER A 51 -3.47 -0.88 11.19
C SER A 51 -2.86 -2.26 11.00
N HIS A 52 -1.69 -2.32 10.38
CA HIS A 52 -0.90 -3.54 10.21
C HIS A 52 0.43 -3.41 10.92
N ALA A 53 0.72 -4.32 11.86
CA ALA A 53 2.05 -4.42 12.45
C ALA A 53 3.06 -4.85 11.38
N LEU A 54 4.31 -4.35 11.45
CA LEU A 54 5.31 -4.58 10.40
C LEU A 54 5.50 -6.07 10.03
N ARG A 55 5.50 -6.98 11.02
CA ARG A 55 5.59 -8.45 10.84
C ARG A 55 4.46 -9.08 10.01
N ARG A 56 3.40 -8.32 9.71
CA ARG A 56 2.27 -8.77 8.88
C ARG A 56 2.43 -8.33 7.43
N ILE A 57 3.31 -7.38 7.14
CA ILE A 57 3.58 -6.86 5.81
C ILE A 57 4.64 -7.76 5.16
N SER A 58 4.29 -8.38 4.03
CA SER A 58 5.15 -9.32 3.32
C SER A 58 5.86 -8.68 2.13
N TYR A 59 5.28 -7.63 1.57
CA TYR A 59 5.80 -6.91 0.41
C TYR A 59 5.31 -5.47 0.41
N ALA A 60 6.11 -4.55 -0.13
CA ALA A 60 5.73 -3.17 -0.39
C ALA A 60 6.41 -2.68 -1.67
N THR A 61 5.74 -1.82 -2.41
CA THR A 61 6.25 -1.22 -3.65
C THR A 61 5.81 0.23 -3.76
N CYS A 62 6.60 1.03 -4.44
CA CYS A 62 6.35 2.43 -4.71
C CYS A 62 6.78 2.75 -6.14
N GLU A 63 5.92 3.42 -6.90
CA GLU A 63 6.23 3.96 -8.22
C GLU A 63 5.98 5.48 -8.21
N ALA A 64 7.05 6.23 -7.93
CA ALA A 64 6.97 7.67 -7.77
C ALA A 64 6.52 8.38 -9.06
N ALA A 65 6.93 7.91 -10.25
CA ALA A 65 6.54 8.55 -11.51
C ALA A 65 5.02 8.45 -11.78
N ARG A 66 4.34 7.51 -11.13
CA ARG A 66 2.89 7.31 -11.20
C ARG A 66 2.18 7.69 -9.90
N ALA A 67 2.90 8.21 -8.90
CA ALA A 67 2.35 8.56 -7.61
C ALA A 67 1.65 7.38 -6.88
N LEU A 68 2.11 6.15 -7.11
CA LEU A 68 1.50 4.92 -6.58
C LEU A 68 2.32 4.32 -5.44
N PHE A 69 1.64 3.86 -4.40
CA PHE A 69 2.21 3.09 -3.31
C PHE A 69 1.31 1.88 -3.03
N ALA A 70 1.90 0.71 -2.78
CA ALA A 70 1.13 -0.46 -2.39
C ALA A 70 1.90 -1.35 -1.42
N PHE A 71 1.17 -2.08 -0.58
CA PHE A 71 1.75 -3.12 0.27
C PHE A 71 0.82 -4.33 0.39
N VAL A 72 1.42 -5.48 0.67
CA VAL A 72 0.71 -6.73 0.91
C VAL A 72 0.82 -7.08 2.39
N ALA A 73 -0.32 -7.31 3.04
CA ALA A 73 -0.36 -7.65 4.45
C ALA A 73 -1.37 -8.74 4.79
N ARG A 74 -1.12 -9.42 5.92
CA ARG A 74 -2.11 -10.29 6.56
C ARG A 74 -3.04 -9.48 7.46
N GLU A 75 -4.33 -9.77 7.39
CA GLU A 75 -5.29 -9.20 8.33
C GLU A 75 -5.17 -9.81 9.73
N PRO A 76 -5.55 -9.08 10.79
CA PRO A 76 -5.73 -9.66 12.10
C PRO A 76 -6.81 -10.75 12.03
N ARG A 77 -6.52 -11.95 12.57
CA ARG A 77 -7.45 -13.10 12.63
C ARG A 77 -7.75 -13.78 11.28
N SER A 78 -7.07 -13.41 10.19
CA SER A 78 -7.10 -14.21 8.95
C SER A 78 -6.17 -15.42 9.06
N GLU A 79 -6.44 -16.45 8.25
CA GLU A 79 -5.51 -17.56 8.07
C GLU A 79 -4.13 -17.05 7.64
N PRO A 80 -3.01 -17.63 8.12
CA PRO A 80 -1.66 -17.13 7.83
C PRO A 80 -1.33 -17.06 6.34
N THR A 81 -2.03 -17.83 5.51
CA THR A 81 -1.87 -17.89 4.06
C THR A 81 -2.64 -16.79 3.31
N HIS A 82 -3.65 -16.16 3.93
CA HIS A 82 -4.40 -15.08 3.30
C HIS A 82 -3.63 -13.76 3.40
N GLN A 83 -3.36 -13.18 2.22
CA GLN A 83 -2.65 -11.92 2.04
C GLN A 83 -3.56 -10.98 1.25
N TYR A 84 -3.59 -9.72 1.65
CA TYR A 84 -4.39 -8.68 1.00
C TYR A 84 -3.46 -7.61 0.45
N CYS A 85 -3.75 -7.16 -0.77
CA CYS A 85 -3.04 -6.04 -1.38
C CYS A 85 -3.78 -4.74 -1.05
N HIS A 86 -3.04 -3.75 -0.57
CA HIS A 86 -3.52 -2.42 -0.26
C HIS A 86 -2.80 -1.46 -1.20
N ALA A 87 -3.55 -0.80 -2.08
CA ALA A 87 -3.01 0.14 -3.06
C ALA A 87 -3.51 1.56 -2.78
N PHE A 88 -2.62 2.51 -2.96
CA PHE A 88 -2.82 3.93 -2.70
C PHE A 88 -2.27 4.73 -3.88
N GLU A 89 -2.96 5.80 -4.20
CA GLU A 89 -2.53 6.81 -5.14
C GLU A 89 -2.40 8.13 -4.39
N THR A 90 -1.37 8.89 -4.72
CA THR A 90 -1.11 10.22 -4.19
C THR A 90 -1.36 11.25 -5.27
N GLU A 91 -1.72 12.48 -4.89
CA GLU A 91 -1.97 13.55 -5.87
C GLU A 91 -0.67 14.00 -6.54
N THR A 92 0.45 13.90 -5.82
CA THR A 92 1.79 14.25 -6.31
C THR A 92 2.83 13.24 -5.84
N PRO A 93 3.87 12.95 -6.65
CA PRO A 93 4.96 12.04 -6.27
C PRO A 93 5.65 12.40 -4.95
N ASP A 94 5.74 13.69 -4.62
CA ASP A 94 6.44 14.21 -3.45
C ASP A 94 5.73 13.87 -2.13
N GLN A 95 4.43 13.57 -2.16
CA GLN A 95 3.69 13.15 -0.96
C GLN A 95 4.17 11.81 -0.42
N ILE A 96 4.80 10.96 -1.25
CA ILE A 96 5.35 9.67 -0.81
C ILE A 96 6.67 9.85 -0.03
N ILE A 97 7.40 10.95 -0.25
CA ILE A 97 8.76 11.14 0.23
C ILE A 97 8.81 11.80 1.63
N ASN A 98 7.73 12.49 2.04
CA ASN A 98 7.80 13.48 3.12
C ASN A 98 7.56 13.00 4.57
N TYR A 99 7.23 11.72 4.82
CA TYR A 99 6.92 11.24 6.18
C TYR A 99 7.98 10.32 6.81
N PHE A 100 9.16 10.18 6.20
CA PHE A 100 10.25 9.31 6.68
C PHE A 100 11.35 10.03 7.49
N TYR A 101 11.02 11.04 8.29
CA TYR A 101 11.96 11.55 9.30
C TYR A 101 11.62 10.91 10.65
N LEU A 102 12.61 10.16 11.15
CA LEU A 102 12.62 9.25 12.31
C LEU A 102 11.95 9.78 13.58
#